data_AF-A0AAU6VL57-F1
#
_entry.id   AF-A0AAU6VL57-F1
#
_cell.length_a   1.000
_cell.length_b   1.000
_cell.length_c   1.000
_cell.angle_alpha   90.00
_cell.angle_beta   90.00
_cell.angle_gamma   90.00
#
_symmetry.space_group_name_H-M   'P 1'
#
loop_
_entity.id
_entity.type
_entity.pdbx_description
1 polymer ?
#
loop_
_entity_poly.entity_id
_entity_poly.type
_entity_poly.pdbx_seq_one_letter_code
_entity_poly.pdbx_strand_id
1 'polypeptide(L)'
;MKHRLVLSTLCISLSIPSLAFAHGWVEFPSARQNTCYLDGGFWSNAIPNAACQAVYDQSGAYPFVQRNEVAANVARYRDLEQVKAVIPDGQLCSAGHAAKAGLNIVSPHWQKTPIQLNEHHQLDLVFHAAVPHNPSYWEFYLTKPEYDPSLPLTWDDLALIDEAGNVAVGADRKYRFTVNFPEGRSGDAILYTRWQRIDPAGEGFYNCSDITFVGGEAPTPPTEPSEPEQPTDLTALGYFVPTGFGPLDSGDSVRFRTFSQQGQELTDIHLEISANNRHTWPVELAGQFNQQQAGDWYIGIWHQEMNHYMFDTRNIHTNQVFAPHGQFSYQLSLQKQTPPPVNPDNAWQESKTYTAGDIVVHQGREWTAQWWTKGEEPGTTGEWGVWR
;
A
#
# COMPACT_ATOMS: atom_id res chain seq x y z
N MET A 1 -39.90 -77.09 -8.80
CA MET A 1 -40.04 -75.76 -8.17
C MET A 1 -38.67 -75.09 -8.18
N LYS A 2 -38.51 -73.97 -8.90
CA LYS A 2 -37.24 -73.23 -9.00
C LYS A 2 -37.31 -72.04 -8.04
N HIS A 3 -36.49 -72.03 -7.00
CA HIS A 3 -36.32 -70.85 -6.14
C HIS A 3 -35.43 -69.83 -6.85
N ARG A 4 -35.97 -68.64 -7.13
CA ARG A 4 -35.20 -67.49 -7.60
C ARG A 4 -34.70 -66.72 -6.38
N LEU A 5 -33.38 -66.66 -6.22
CA LEU A 5 -32.71 -65.78 -5.28
C LEU A 5 -32.75 -64.36 -5.86
N VAL A 6 -33.42 -63.42 -5.18
CA VAL A 6 -33.40 -61.99 -5.53
C VAL A 6 -32.22 -61.37 -4.80
N LEU A 7 -31.18 -61.00 -5.54
CA LEU A 7 -30.06 -60.20 -5.03
C LEU A 7 -30.50 -58.73 -5.02
N SER A 8 -30.80 -58.19 -3.84
CA SER A 8 -30.99 -56.74 -3.66
C SER A 8 -29.63 -56.06 -3.60
N THR A 9 -29.27 -55.34 -4.65
CA THR A 9 -28.08 -54.48 -4.69
C THR A 9 -28.35 -53.23 -3.85
N LEU A 10 -27.78 -53.17 -2.65
CA LEU A 10 -27.79 -51.97 -1.82
C LEU A 10 -26.73 -50.99 -2.38
N CYS A 11 -27.16 -50.04 -3.21
CA CYS A 11 -26.32 -48.92 -3.62
C CYS A 11 -26.08 -48.00 -2.43
N ILE A 12 -24.93 -48.14 -1.78
CA ILE A 12 -24.40 -47.15 -0.84
C ILE A 12 -23.90 -45.98 -1.68
N SER A 13 -24.68 -44.90 -1.75
CA SER A 13 -24.23 -43.61 -2.29
C SER A 13 -23.21 -43.02 -1.31
N LEU A 14 -21.92 -43.24 -1.55
CA LEU A 14 -20.87 -42.44 -0.93
C LEU A 14 -20.99 -41.01 -1.46
N SER A 15 -21.71 -40.16 -0.73
CA SER A 15 -21.63 -38.71 -0.89
C SER A 15 -20.23 -38.29 -0.46
N ILE A 16 -19.30 -38.17 -1.41
CA ILE A 16 -18.02 -37.50 -1.17
C ILE A 16 -18.38 -36.05 -0.83
N PRO A 17 -18.10 -35.54 0.38
CA PRO A 17 -18.33 -34.13 0.66
C PRO A 17 -17.43 -33.34 -0.29
N SER A 18 -18.04 -32.59 -1.21
CA SER A 18 -17.31 -31.58 -1.97
C SER A 18 -16.77 -30.57 -0.98
N LEU A 19 -15.45 -30.54 -0.80
CA LEU A 19 -14.74 -29.44 -0.14
C LEU A 19 -15.01 -28.20 -1.00
N ALA A 20 -16.09 -27.49 -0.69
CA ALA A 20 -16.38 -26.20 -1.28
C ALA A 20 -15.52 -25.19 -0.50
N PHE A 21 -14.42 -24.76 -1.10
CA PHE A 21 -13.54 -23.75 -0.53
C PHE A 21 -14.14 -22.36 -0.76
N ALA A 22 -14.23 -21.55 0.28
CA ALA A 22 -14.50 -20.13 0.12
C ALA A 22 -13.21 -19.42 -0.22
N HIS A 23 -13.32 -18.28 -0.88
CA HIS A 23 -12.14 -17.57 -1.34
C HIS A 23 -12.45 -16.09 -1.49
N GLY A 24 -11.58 -15.24 -0.97
CA GLY A 24 -11.73 -13.81 -1.08
C GLY A 24 -10.68 -13.03 -0.32
N TRP A 25 -10.77 -11.71 -0.45
CA TRP A 25 -9.87 -10.77 0.21
C TRP A 25 -10.57 -9.44 0.46
N VAL A 26 -10.09 -8.66 1.44
CA VAL A 26 -10.49 -7.25 1.59
C VAL A 26 -9.93 -6.46 0.41
N GLU A 27 -10.82 -5.93 -0.41
CA GLU A 27 -10.50 -5.09 -1.58
C GLU A 27 -10.27 -3.64 -1.14
N PHE A 28 -11.06 -3.15 -0.17
CA PHE A 28 -10.88 -1.82 0.42
C PHE A 28 -11.22 -1.81 1.92
N PRO A 29 -10.34 -1.27 2.80
CA PRO A 29 -8.95 -0.92 2.51
C PRO A 29 -8.14 -2.17 2.14
N SER A 30 -7.32 -2.10 1.10
CA SER A 30 -6.74 -3.30 0.46
C SER A 30 -5.90 -4.12 1.45
N ALA A 31 -6.12 -5.44 1.45
CA ALA A 31 -5.32 -6.38 2.24
C ALA A 31 -3.88 -6.50 1.69
N ARG A 32 -2.88 -6.72 2.57
CA ARG A 32 -1.44 -6.83 2.23
C ARG A 32 -1.18 -7.70 1.00
N GLN A 33 -1.70 -8.93 1.03
CA GLN A 33 -1.47 -9.90 -0.05
C GLN A 33 -2.13 -9.47 -1.35
N ASN A 34 -3.26 -8.76 -1.28
CA ASN A 34 -3.93 -8.23 -2.46
C ASN A 34 -3.14 -7.06 -3.04
N THR A 35 -2.65 -6.14 -2.21
CA THR A 35 -1.77 -5.05 -2.64
C THR A 35 -0.54 -5.61 -3.36
N CYS A 36 0.15 -6.58 -2.77
CA CYS A 36 1.31 -7.20 -3.41
C CYS A 36 0.98 -7.95 -4.71
N TYR A 37 -0.20 -8.54 -4.82
CA TYR A 37 -0.65 -9.13 -6.09
C TYR A 37 -0.88 -8.04 -7.15
N LEU A 38 -1.55 -6.94 -6.78
CA LEU A 38 -1.85 -5.84 -7.69
C LEU A 38 -0.58 -5.12 -8.15
N ASP A 39 0.39 -4.96 -7.27
CA ASP A 39 1.71 -4.39 -7.59
C ASP A 39 2.41 -5.19 -8.69
N GLY A 40 2.18 -6.50 -8.79
CA GLY A 40 2.76 -7.34 -9.84
C GLY A 40 4.27 -7.54 -9.68
N GLY A 41 4.98 -7.76 -10.79
CA GLY A 41 6.44 -7.93 -10.82
C GLY A 41 6.98 -9.25 -10.24
N PHE A 42 6.19 -10.02 -9.49
CA PHE A 42 6.64 -11.24 -8.80
C PHE A 42 6.93 -12.45 -9.72
N TRP A 43 6.54 -12.41 -10.99
CA TRP A 43 6.92 -13.43 -11.98
C TRP A 43 8.33 -13.24 -12.54
N SER A 44 8.80 -11.99 -12.57
CA SER A 44 10.14 -11.60 -13.05
C SER A 44 11.06 -11.17 -11.91
N ASN A 45 10.61 -11.31 -10.65
CA ASN A 45 11.29 -10.79 -9.46
C ASN A 45 11.66 -9.30 -9.57
N ALA A 46 10.70 -8.50 -10.05
CA ALA A 46 10.80 -7.05 -10.22
C ALA A 46 9.66 -6.35 -9.47
N ILE A 47 9.47 -6.70 -8.19
CA ILE A 47 8.34 -6.21 -7.39
C ILE A 47 8.60 -4.75 -6.98
N PRO A 48 7.72 -3.80 -7.33
CA PRO A 48 7.94 -2.37 -7.09
C PRO A 48 7.86 -1.99 -5.60
N ASN A 49 7.09 -2.74 -4.81
CA ASN A 49 6.90 -2.46 -3.39
C ASN A 49 7.92 -3.23 -2.54
N ALA A 50 8.70 -2.52 -1.72
CA ALA A 50 9.78 -3.11 -0.93
C ALA A 50 9.29 -4.10 0.15
N ALA A 51 8.13 -3.88 0.76
CA ALA A 51 7.56 -4.87 1.68
C ALA A 51 7.09 -6.12 0.92
N CYS A 52 6.46 -5.96 -0.24
CA CYS A 52 6.07 -7.08 -1.08
C CYS A 52 7.28 -7.85 -1.64
N GLN A 53 8.37 -7.16 -1.97
CA GLN A 53 9.63 -7.83 -2.32
C GLN A 53 10.15 -8.67 -1.15
N ALA A 54 10.15 -8.14 0.08
CA ALA A 54 10.55 -8.91 1.25
C ALA A 54 9.63 -10.10 1.56
N VAL A 55 8.32 -9.99 1.28
CA VAL A 55 7.38 -11.13 1.34
C VAL A 55 7.79 -12.20 0.32
N TYR A 56 8.12 -11.78 -0.91
CA TYR A 56 8.55 -12.69 -1.97
C TYR A 56 9.88 -13.37 -1.64
N ASP A 57 10.84 -12.63 -1.07
CA ASP A 57 12.12 -13.20 -0.66
C ASP A 57 11.95 -14.30 0.40
N GLN A 58 10.94 -14.18 1.28
CA GLN A 58 10.65 -15.18 2.31
C GLN A 58 9.73 -16.31 1.84
N SER A 59 8.73 -16.04 1.00
CA SER A 59 7.63 -16.98 0.71
C SER A 59 7.36 -17.20 -0.79
N GLY A 60 8.16 -16.59 -1.66
CA GLY A 60 7.96 -16.59 -3.11
C GLY A 60 6.65 -15.94 -3.53
N ALA A 61 6.16 -16.27 -4.72
CA ALA A 61 4.91 -15.75 -5.26
C ALA A 61 3.64 -16.34 -4.62
N TYR A 62 3.75 -17.42 -3.85
CA TYR A 62 2.60 -18.17 -3.34
C TYR A 62 1.58 -17.31 -2.55
N PRO A 63 1.99 -16.39 -1.64
CA PRO A 63 1.05 -15.55 -0.91
C PRO A 63 0.24 -14.61 -1.82
N PHE A 64 0.82 -14.20 -2.96
CA PHE A 64 0.16 -13.30 -3.91
C PHE A 64 -0.78 -14.07 -4.82
N VAL A 65 -0.33 -15.21 -5.37
CA VAL A 65 -1.15 -16.07 -6.22
C VAL A 65 -2.35 -16.62 -5.44
N GLN A 66 -2.15 -16.99 -4.18
CA GLN A 66 -3.20 -17.43 -3.25
C GLN A 66 -3.76 -16.27 -2.41
N ARG A 67 -3.84 -15.05 -2.97
CA ARG A 67 -4.35 -13.87 -2.25
C ARG A 67 -5.76 -14.05 -1.68
N ASN A 68 -6.52 -14.93 -2.31
CA ASN A 68 -7.89 -15.28 -1.98
C ASN A 68 -8.02 -16.39 -0.91
N GLU A 69 -6.90 -16.96 -0.46
CA GLU A 69 -6.87 -18.10 0.48
C GLU A 69 -5.91 -17.84 1.66
N VAL A 70 -5.87 -16.61 2.18
CA VAL A 70 -5.25 -16.36 3.48
C VAL A 70 -6.22 -16.83 4.56
N ALA A 71 -6.21 -18.13 4.81
CA ALA A 71 -7.25 -18.85 5.53
C ALA A 71 -6.69 -19.90 6.48
N ALA A 72 -7.52 -20.29 7.45
CA ALA A 72 -7.25 -21.38 8.38
C ALA A 72 -8.54 -22.14 8.72
N ASN A 73 -8.43 -23.46 8.89
CA ASN A 73 -9.54 -24.31 9.32
C ASN A 73 -9.54 -24.45 10.84
N VAL A 74 -10.60 -23.95 11.48
CA VAL A 74 -10.76 -24.03 12.93
C VAL A 74 -12.11 -24.66 13.24
N ALA A 75 -12.15 -25.97 13.52
CA ALA A 75 -13.41 -26.67 13.79
C ALA A 75 -14.22 -26.05 14.95
N ARG A 76 -13.52 -25.53 15.98
CA ARG A 76 -14.12 -24.79 17.10
C ARG A 76 -14.01 -23.28 16.90
N TYR A 77 -14.37 -22.77 15.72
CA TYR A 77 -14.21 -21.36 15.33
C TYR A 77 -14.93 -20.33 16.22
N ARG A 78 -15.87 -20.73 17.07
CA ARG A 78 -16.51 -19.83 18.06
C ARG A 78 -15.72 -19.67 19.35
N ASP A 79 -14.72 -20.53 19.58
CA ASP A 79 -13.80 -20.46 20.70
C ASP A 79 -12.55 -19.71 20.23
N LEU A 80 -12.44 -18.41 20.57
CA LEU A 80 -11.35 -17.56 20.10
C LEU A 80 -9.98 -18.10 20.54
N GLU A 81 -9.88 -18.77 21.69
CA GLU A 81 -8.62 -19.38 22.13
C GLU A 81 -8.20 -20.52 21.20
N GLN A 82 -9.13 -21.20 20.54
CA GLN A 82 -8.80 -22.18 19.50
C GLN A 82 -8.37 -21.52 18.19
N VAL A 83 -8.96 -20.38 17.84
CA VAL A 83 -8.52 -19.59 16.68
C VAL A 83 -7.07 -19.14 16.90
N LYS A 84 -6.77 -18.58 18.08
CA LYS A 84 -5.41 -18.16 18.48
C LYS A 84 -4.43 -19.32 18.53
N ALA A 85 -4.86 -20.52 18.92
CA ALA A 85 -3.99 -21.70 18.92
C ALA A 85 -3.61 -22.15 17.49
N VAL A 86 -4.52 -21.99 16.51
CA VAL A 86 -4.26 -22.31 15.09
C VAL A 86 -3.49 -21.19 14.40
N ILE A 87 -3.76 -19.94 14.78
CA ILE A 87 -3.12 -18.73 14.26
C ILE A 87 -2.39 -18.06 15.42
N PRO A 88 -1.18 -18.52 15.78
CA PRO A 88 -0.46 -17.98 16.92
C PRO A 88 0.03 -16.55 16.65
N ASP A 89 0.44 -15.85 17.70
CA ASP A 89 1.05 -14.53 17.64
C ASP A 89 2.19 -14.48 16.62
N GLY A 90 2.29 -13.35 15.90
CA GLY A 90 3.23 -13.18 14.80
C GLY A 90 2.83 -13.92 13.51
N GLN A 91 1.68 -14.60 13.46
CA GLN A 91 1.21 -15.30 12.26
C GLN A 91 -0.17 -14.86 11.75
N LEU A 92 -0.68 -13.75 12.27
CA LEU A 92 -2.04 -13.28 12.00
C LEU A 92 -2.26 -12.96 10.51
N CYS A 93 -1.31 -12.25 9.88
CA CYS A 93 -1.43 -11.81 8.49
C CYS A 93 -1.23 -12.94 7.46
N SER A 94 -0.69 -14.09 7.89
CA SER A 94 -0.62 -15.31 7.08
C SER A 94 -1.68 -16.35 7.44
N ALA A 95 -2.57 -16.05 8.39
CA ALA A 95 -3.50 -17.02 8.98
C ALA A 95 -2.81 -18.31 9.50
N GLY A 96 -1.60 -18.21 10.06
CA GLY A 96 -0.84 -19.39 10.51
C GLY A 96 -0.24 -20.25 9.39
N HIS A 97 -0.41 -19.88 8.12
CA HIS A 97 0.02 -20.70 6.99
C HIS A 97 1.50 -20.47 6.64
N ALA A 98 2.33 -21.52 6.78
CA ALA A 98 3.79 -21.42 6.61
C ALA A 98 4.23 -20.91 5.23
N ALA A 99 3.58 -21.34 4.13
CA ALA A 99 3.89 -20.85 2.78
C ALA A 99 3.46 -19.39 2.53
N LYS A 100 2.80 -18.75 3.51
CA LYS A 100 2.34 -17.36 3.48
C LYS A 100 3.05 -16.51 4.55
N ALA A 101 4.07 -17.07 5.23
CA ALA A 101 4.71 -16.47 6.40
C ALA A 101 5.34 -15.10 6.13
N GLY A 102 5.75 -14.81 4.89
CA GLY A 102 6.25 -13.50 4.48
C GLY A 102 5.25 -12.36 4.74
N LEU A 103 3.93 -12.63 4.76
CA LEU A 103 2.93 -11.61 5.08
C LEU A 103 3.01 -11.07 6.52
N ASN A 104 3.74 -11.78 7.40
CA ASN A 104 3.93 -11.39 8.79
C ASN A 104 5.20 -10.55 9.03
N ILE A 105 6.01 -10.28 8.01
CA ILE A 105 7.24 -9.51 8.21
C ILE A 105 6.94 -8.14 8.81
N VAL A 106 7.83 -7.69 9.68
CA VAL A 106 7.88 -6.31 10.12
C VAL A 106 8.57 -5.49 9.04
N SER A 107 7.90 -4.45 8.54
CA SER A 107 8.47 -3.57 7.52
C SER A 107 7.88 -2.17 7.62
N PRO A 108 8.69 -1.10 7.58
CA PRO A 108 8.18 0.26 7.45
C PRO A 108 7.62 0.54 6.05
N HIS A 109 7.86 -0.36 5.09
CA HIS A 109 7.48 -0.20 3.68
C HIS A 109 6.14 -0.85 3.34
N TRP A 110 5.40 -1.37 4.33
CA TRP A 110 4.03 -1.79 4.09
C TRP A 110 3.23 -0.61 3.56
N GLN A 111 2.63 -0.80 2.39
CA GLN A 111 1.83 0.24 1.75
C GLN A 111 0.51 0.41 2.49
N LYS A 112 0.24 1.65 2.90
CA LYS A 112 -0.92 2.00 3.71
C LYS A 112 -2.00 2.61 2.84
N THR A 113 -3.23 2.14 2.98
CA THR A 113 -4.40 2.76 2.36
C THR A 113 -4.76 4.01 3.16
N PRO A 114 -4.76 5.22 2.57
CA PRO A 114 -5.31 6.39 3.22
C PRO A 114 -6.81 6.19 3.45
N ILE A 115 -7.26 6.36 4.69
CA ILE A 115 -8.68 6.25 5.04
C ILE A 115 -9.17 7.53 5.73
N GLN A 116 -10.41 7.86 5.42
CA GLN A 116 -11.14 8.95 6.04
C GLN A 116 -12.42 8.38 6.62
N LEU A 117 -12.64 8.61 7.91
CA LEU A 117 -13.88 8.23 8.58
C LEU A 117 -14.95 9.28 8.27
N ASN A 118 -16.20 8.85 8.15
CA ASN A 118 -17.33 9.77 8.05
C ASN A 118 -17.61 10.47 9.41
N GLU A 119 -18.59 11.37 9.43
CA GLU A 119 -19.01 12.12 10.64
C GLU A 119 -19.47 11.24 11.80
N HIS A 120 -19.78 9.97 11.53
CA HIS A 120 -20.17 8.96 12.53
C HIS A 120 -19.02 8.02 12.92
N HIS A 121 -17.78 8.35 12.56
CA HIS A 121 -16.60 7.52 12.78
C HIS A 121 -16.68 6.15 12.10
N GLN A 122 -17.23 6.10 10.88
CA GLN A 122 -17.38 4.85 10.13
C GLN A 122 -16.56 4.85 8.84
N LEU A 123 -16.17 3.64 8.42
CA LEU A 123 -15.49 3.37 7.15
C LEU A 123 -16.29 2.35 6.35
N ASP A 124 -16.50 2.62 5.06
CA ASP A 124 -17.02 1.61 4.16
C ASP A 124 -15.91 0.60 3.82
N LEU A 125 -16.14 -0.67 4.15
CA LEU A 125 -15.26 -1.79 3.84
C LEU A 125 -15.87 -2.63 2.72
N VAL A 126 -15.03 -3.03 1.77
CA VAL A 126 -15.40 -3.87 0.63
C VAL A 126 -14.56 -5.14 0.65
N PHE A 127 -15.23 -6.28 0.69
CA PHE A 127 -14.59 -7.60 0.58
C PHE A 127 -14.98 -8.27 -0.73
N HIS A 128 -13.99 -8.62 -1.55
CA HIS A 128 -14.20 -9.38 -2.78
C HIS A 128 -14.30 -10.88 -2.47
N ALA A 129 -15.43 -11.50 -2.81
CA ALA A 129 -15.64 -12.93 -2.64
C ALA A 129 -15.53 -13.66 -3.99
N ALA A 130 -14.33 -14.14 -4.32
CA ALA A 130 -14.10 -14.94 -5.52
C ALA A 130 -15.05 -16.15 -5.57
N VAL A 131 -15.25 -16.78 -4.41
CA VAL A 131 -16.30 -17.77 -4.17
C VAL A 131 -17.06 -17.35 -2.91
N PRO A 132 -18.30 -16.83 -3.02
CA PRO A 132 -19.11 -16.45 -1.87
C PRO A 132 -19.60 -17.67 -1.09
N HIS A 133 -19.65 -17.57 0.25
CA HIS A 133 -20.14 -18.62 1.12
C HIS A 133 -20.96 -18.06 2.27
N ASN A 134 -22.20 -18.54 2.36
CA ASN A 134 -23.13 -18.26 3.43
C ASN A 134 -23.75 -19.61 3.91
N PRO A 135 -24.06 -19.79 5.20
CA PRO A 135 -23.97 -18.78 6.25
C PRO A 135 -22.54 -18.48 6.72
N SER A 136 -22.26 -17.22 7.02
CA SER A 136 -20.99 -16.74 7.58
C SER A 136 -21.20 -15.63 8.61
N TYR A 137 -20.13 -15.19 9.28
CA TYR A 137 -20.09 -13.98 10.09
C TYR A 137 -18.74 -13.27 9.94
N TRP A 138 -18.66 -12.04 10.42
CA TRP A 138 -17.56 -11.12 10.20
C TRP A 138 -17.16 -10.45 11.51
N GLU A 139 -15.86 -10.33 11.71
CA GLU A 139 -15.28 -9.59 12.83
C GLU A 139 -14.21 -8.64 12.27
N PHE A 140 -14.23 -7.40 12.75
CA PHE A 140 -13.29 -6.37 12.36
C PHE A 140 -12.51 -5.92 13.60
N TYR A 141 -11.20 -6.06 13.52
CA TYR A 141 -10.29 -5.72 14.61
C TYR A 141 -9.37 -4.59 14.16
N LEU A 142 -8.99 -3.72 15.09
CA LEU A 142 -8.03 -2.65 14.84
C LEU A 142 -6.88 -2.77 15.84
N THR A 143 -5.65 -2.49 15.39
CA THR A 143 -4.52 -2.38 16.32
C THR A 143 -4.79 -1.30 17.37
N LYS A 144 -4.48 -1.60 18.63
CA LYS A 144 -4.59 -0.65 19.75
C LYS A 144 -3.63 0.53 19.53
N PRO A 145 -3.93 1.73 20.09
CA PRO A 145 -3.08 2.91 19.90
C PRO A 145 -1.61 2.70 20.29
N GLU A 146 -1.37 1.83 21.26
CA GLU A 146 -0.05 1.48 21.80
C GLU A 146 0.72 0.42 20.99
N TYR A 147 0.14 -0.12 19.91
CA TYR A 147 0.81 -1.11 19.07
C TYR A 147 2.11 -0.54 18.48
N ASP A 148 3.22 -1.26 18.68
CA ASP A 148 4.52 -0.93 18.09
C ASP A 148 4.67 -1.63 16.73
N PRO A 149 4.66 -0.88 15.60
CA PRO A 149 4.75 -1.46 14.27
C PRO A 149 6.15 -2.02 13.94
N SER A 150 7.13 -1.88 14.84
CA SER A 150 8.45 -2.54 14.74
C SER A 150 8.47 -3.96 15.33
N LEU A 151 7.36 -4.41 15.92
CA LEU A 151 7.20 -5.76 16.46
C LEU A 151 6.21 -6.57 15.62
N PRO A 152 6.31 -7.92 15.62
CA PRO A 152 5.31 -8.77 14.99
C PRO A 152 3.93 -8.58 15.63
N LEU A 153 2.89 -8.47 14.80
CA LEU A 153 1.51 -8.33 15.26
C LEU A 153 1.06 -9.55 16.09
N THR A 154 0.47 -9.31 17.25
CA THR A 154 -0.09 -10.32 18.16
C THR A 154 -1.60 -10.13 18.31
N TRP A 155 -2.29 -11.12 18.89
CA TRP A 155 -3.71 -10.97 19.22
C TRP A 155 -3.97 -9.93 20.32
N ASP A 156 -3.02 -9.75 21.24
CA ASP A 156 -3.13 -8.75 22.30
C ASP A 156 -2.96 -7.33 21.78
N ASP A 157 -2.40 -7.14 20.59
CA ASP A 157 -2.36 -5.84 19.92
C ASP A 157 -3.69 -5.43 19.29
N LEU A 158 -4.65 -6.36 19.17
CA LEU A 158 -5.92 -6.12 18.50
C LEU A 158 -7.06 -5.83 19.47
N ALA A 159 -7.94 -4.91 19.08
CA ALA A 159 -9.24 -4.69 19.70
C ALA A 159 -10.34 -4.99 18.66
N LEU A 160 -11.36 -5.77 19.04
CA LEU A 160 -12.57 -5.92 18.23
C LEU A 160 -13.31 -4.58 18.21
N ILE A 161 -13.52 -4.02 17.01
CA ILE A 161 -14.17 -2.71 16.84
C ILE A 161 -15.58 -2.82 16.27
N ASP A 162 -15.87 -3.87 15.51
CA ASP A 162 -17.18 -4.11 14.95
C ASP A 162 -17.38 -5.59 14.55
N GLU A 163 -18.63 -5.99 14.39
CA GLU A 163 -19.03 -7.34 14.00
C GLU A 163 -20.27 -7.32 13.09
N ALA A 164 -20.36 -8.28 12.17
CA ALA A 164 -21.54 -8.47 11.35
C ALA A 164 -21.91 -9.95 11.27
N GLY A 165 -23.21 -10.24 11.30
CA GLY A 165 -23.73 -11.58 11.11
C GLY A 165 -23.67 -12.04 9.65
N ASN A 166 -24.62 -12.88 9.25
CA ASN A 166 -24.69 -13.34 7.88
C ASN A 166 -25.16 -12.22 6.94
N VAL A 167 -24.28 -11.74 6.07
CA VAL A 167 -24.55 -10.68 5.10
C VAL A 167 -24.80 -11.28 3.71
N ALA A 168 -25.72 -10.70 2.95
CA ALA A 168 -25.94 -11.09 1.56
C ALA A 168 -24.81 -10.54 0.67
N VAL A 169 -24.26 -11.39 -0.20
CA VAL A 169 -23.27 -10.95 -1.19
C VAL A 169 -23.97 -10.15 -2.30
N GLY A 170 -23.35 -9.06 -2.74
CA GLY A 170 -23.82 -8.29 -3.90
C GLY A 170 -23.76 -9.10 -5.20
N ALA A 171 -24.50 -8.66 -6.21
CA ALA A 171 -24.48 -9.27 -7.55
C ALA A 171 -23.08 -9.25 -8.20
N ASP A 172 -22.25 -8.30 -7.78
CA ASP A 172 -20.85 -8.13 -8.17
C ASP A 172 -19.87 -8.98 -7.35
N ARG A 173 -20.38 -9.92 -6.54
CA ARG A 173 -19.61 -10.79 -5.64
C ARG A 173 -18.84 -10.04 -4.55
N LYS A 174 -19.34 -8.88 -4.13
CA LYS A 174 -18.74 -8.11 -3.03
C LYS A 174 -19.63 -8.12 -1.80
N TYR A 175 -19.03 -8.32 -0.63
CA TYR A 175 -19.64 -7.97 0.64
C TYR A 175 -19.27 -6.53 0.97
N ARG A 176 -20.23 -5.76 1.49
CA ARG A 176 -20.05 -4.35 1.84
C ARG A 176 -20.49 -4.15 3.28
N PHE A 177 -19.68 -3.42 4.03
CA PHE A 177 -19.91 -3.14 5.45
C PHE A 177 -19.66 -1.66 5.70
N THR A 178 -20.42 -1.09 6.62
CA THR A 178 -20.09 0.19 7.24
C THR A 178 -19.56 -0.14 8.62
N VAL A 179 -18.23 -0.10 8.76
CA VAL A 179 -17.50 -0.53 9.96
C VAL A 179 -17.33 0.65 10.91
N ASN A 180 -17.72 0.49 12.17
CA ASN A 180 -17.55 1.50 13.21
C ASN A 180 -16.11 1.51 13.74
N PHE A 181 -15.51 2.69 13.88
CA PHE A 181 -14.18 2.89 14.44
C PHE A 181 -14.26 3.62 15.78
N PRO A 182 -13.35 3.33 16.74
CA PRO A 182 -13.25 4.10 17.98
C PRO A 182 -12.93 5.57 17.69
N GLU A 183 -13.44 6.47 18.54
CA GLU A 183 -13.08 7.88 18.49
C GLU A 183 -11.59 8.12 18.80
N GLY A 184 -11.05 9.25 18.35
CA GLY A 184 -9.68 9.68 18.67
C GLY A 184 -8.56 8.90 17.98
N ARG A 185 -8.90 8.03 17.02
CA ARG A 185 -7.91 7.30 16.21
C ARG A 185 -7.22 8.24 15.21
N SER A 186 -5.91 8.10 15.10
CA SER A 186 -5.05 8.86 14.18
C SER A 186 -3.79 8.06 13.83
N GLY A 187 -3.07 8.46 12.78
CA GLY A 187 -1.79 7.84 12.40
C GLY A 187 -1.97 6.53 11.64
N ASP A 188 -1.00 5.62 11.78
CA ASP A 188 -1.01 4.34 11.07
C ASP A 188 -1.63 3.24 11.94
N ALA A 189 -2.33 2.29 11.31
CA ALA A 189 -2.90 1.13 12.00
C ALA A 189 -3.01 -0.07 11.06
N ILE A 190 -3.29 -1.24 11.64
CA ILE A 190 -3.67 -2.44 10.87
C ILE A 190 -5.14 -2.73 11.18
N LEU A 191 -5.97 -2.75 10.13
CA LEU A 191 -7.32 -3.28 10.19
C LEU A 191 -7.26 -4.78 9.87
N TYR A 192 -7.61 -5.61 10.84
CA TYR A 192 -7.61 -7.06 10.72
C TYR A 192 -9.04 -7.57 10.56
N THR A 193 -9.34 -8.10 9.38
CA THR A 193 -10.68 -8.60 9.04
C THR A 193 -10.70 -10.12 9.10
N ARG A 194 -11.70 -10.66 9.80
CA ARG A 194 -11.98 -12.09 9.83
C ARG A 194 -13.34 -12.38 9.20
N TRP A 195 -13.34 -13.14 8.11
CA TRP A 195 -14.55 -13.72 7.53
C TRP A 195 -14.63 -15.19 7.93
N GLN A 196 -15.60 -15.57 8.76
CA GLN A 196 -15.73 -16.93 9.27
C GLN A 196 -16.96 -17.63 8.69
N ARG A 197 -16.74 -18.77 8.05
CA ARG A 197 -17.83 -19.64 7.62
C ARG A 197 -18.47 -20.36 8.79
N ILE A 198 -19.78 -20.58 8.70
CA ILE A 198 -20.55 -21.36 9.68
C ILE A 198 -20.83 -22.74 9.09
N ASP A 199 -19.84 -23.62 9.16
CA ASP A 199 -19.95 -25.01 8.76
C ASP A 199 -18.96 -25.89 9.55
N PRO A 200 -19.02 -27.24 9.43
CA PRO A 200 -18.16 -28.13 10.20
C PRO A 200 -16.65 -28.03 9.91
N ALA A 201 -16.24 -27.59 8.72
CA ALA A 201 -14.83 -27.41 8.40
C ALA A 201 -14.26 -26.17 9.12
N GLY A 202 -15.10 -25.15 9.34
CA GLY A 202 -14.75 -23.97 10.12
C GLY A 202 -13.65 -23.13 9.46
N GLU A 203 -13.59 -23.11 8.14
CA GLU A 203 -12.65 -22.28 7.38
C GLU A 203 -12.96 -20.80 7.61
N GLY A 204 -11.95 -20.05 8.05
CA GLY A 204 -11.99 -18.60 8.18
C GLY A 204 -10.90 -17.94 7.35
N PHE A 205 -11.16 -16.71 6.88
CA PHE A 205 -10.24 -15.88 6.09
C PHE A 205 -9.80 -14.69 6.92
N TYR A 206 -8.50 -14.42 6.92
CA TYR A 206 -7.89 -13.47 7.82
C TYR A 206 -7.03 -12.51 7.01
N ASN A 207 -7.35 -11.22 7.04
CA ASN A 207 -6.69 -10.23 6.19
C ASN A 207 -6.20 -9.06 7.04
N CYS A 208 -4.91 -8.73 6.90
CA CYS A 208 -4.34 -7.49 7.40
C CYS A 208 -4.41 -6.44 6.29
N SER A 209 -5.06 -5.31 6.57
CA SER A 209 -5.03 -4.11 5.74
C SER A 209 -4.27 -3.01 6.48
N ASP A 210 -3.13 -2.59 5.96
CA ASP A 210 -2.39 -1.45 6.50
C ASP A 210 -3.09 -0.15 6.09
N ILE A 211 -3.39 0.71 7.06
CA ILE A 211 -4.17 1.93 6.86
C ILE A 211 -3.48 3.12 7.51
N THR A 212 -3.77 4.32 7.01
CA THR A 212 -3.36 5.58 7.63
C THR A 212 -4.54 6.55 7.69
N PHE A 213 -4.83 7.10 8.87
CA PHE A 213 -5.92 8.05 9.07
C PHE A 213 -5.52 9.42 8.52
N VAL A 214 -6.28 9.93 7.54
CA VAL A 214 -6.08 11.29 7.02
C VAL A 214 -7.11 12.25 7.64
N GLY A 215 -6.65 13.43 8.08
CA GLY A 215 -7.51 14.50 8.64
C GLY A 215 -7.94 15.52 7.60
N GLY A 216 -9.18 16.02 7.69
CA GLY A 216 -9.76 17.07 6.81
C GLY A 216 -11.18 16.74 6.39
N GLU A 217 -11.95 17.71 5.89
CA GLU A 217 -13.16 17.44 5.09
C GLU A 217 -12.72 16.77 3.78
N ALA A 218 -13.49 15.78 3.30
CA ALA A 218 -13.27 15.25 1.96
C ALA A 218 -13.31 16.45 0.99
N PRO A 219 -12.34 16.63 0.08
CA PRO A 219 -12.56 17.50 -1.05
C PRO A 219 -13.86 17.04 -1.69
N THR A 220 -14.84 17.93 -1.83
CA THR A 220 -15.97 17.68 -2.72
C THR A 220 -15.40 17.13 -4.02
N PRO A 221 -15.85 15.96 -4.50
CA PRO A 221 -15.40 15.43 -5.78
C PRO A 221 -15.46 16.56 -6.81
N PRO A 222 -14.37 16.85 -7.54
CA PRO A 222 -14.46 17.79 -8.64
C PRO A 222 -15.61 17.32 -9.53
N THR A 223 -16.54 18.22 -9.87
CA THR A 223 -17.52 17.95 -10.91
C THR A 223 -16.73 17.56 -12.15
N GLU A 224 -16.90 16.32 -12.64
CA GLU A 224 -16.20 15.82 -13.81
C GLU A 224 -16.31 16.83 -14.96
N PRO A 225 -15.20 17.39 -15.46
CA PRO A 225 -15.20 17.96 -16.79
C PRO A 225 -15.40 16.80 -17.77
N SER A 226 -16.29 16.97 -18.74
CA SER A 226 -16.37 16.04 -19.87
C SER A 226 -15.03 16.02 -20.61
N GLU A 227 -14.28 14.91 -20.50
CA GLU A 227 -12.96 14.76 -21.12
C GLU A 227 -13.01 14.12 -22.53
N PRO A 228 -12.03 14.44 -23.40
CA PRO A 228 -11.95 13.97 -24.79
C PRO A 228 -11.54 12.49 -24.90
N GLU A 229 -11.92 11.86 -26.02
CA GLU A 229 -11.54 10.48 -26.38
C GLU A 229 -10.01 10.28 -26.43
N GLN A 230 -9.45 9.40 -25.58
CA GLN A 230 -8.04 9.00 -25.57
C GLN A 230 -7.81 7.66 -26.32
N PRO A 231 -6.65 7.45 -26.96
CA PRO A 231 -6.37 6.26 -27.77
C PRO A 231 -6.13 4.99 -26.93
N THR A 232 -6.57 3.84 -27.44
CA THR A 232 -6.59 2.55 -26.74
C THR A 232 -5.32 1.70 -26.87
N ASP A 233 -4.30 2.16 -27.59
CA ASP A 233 -3.21 1.30 -28.11
C ASP A 233 -1.80 1.68 -27.59
N LEU A 234 -1.67 2.17 -26.36
CA LEU A 234 -0.35 2.44 -25.77
C LEU A 234 0.31 1.16 -25.21
N THR A 235 1.64 1.12 -25.30
CA THR A 235 2.49 0.04 -24.76
C THR A 235 3.04 0.44 -23.40
N ALA A 236 2.87 -0.42 -22.38
CA ALA A 236 3.51 -0.25 -21.08
C ALA A 236 5.04 -0.42 -21.19
N LEU A 237 5.80 0.60 -20.78
CA LEU A 237 7.27 0.59 -20.74
C LEU A 237 7.82 0.10 -19.39
N GLY A 238 7.09 0.30 -18.30
CA GLY A 238 7.52 -0.08 -16.95
C GLY A 238 6.78 0.69 -15.87
N TYR A 239 7.04 0.35 -14.60
CA TYR A 239 6.46 1.04 -13.44
C TYR A 239 6.96 2.47 -13.32
N PHE A 240 6.04 3.40 -13.08
CA PHE A 240 6.34 4.81 -12.93
C PHE A 240 7.23 5.07 -11.70
N VAL A 241 6.82 4.56 -10.53
CA VAL A 241 7.60 4.67 -9.29
C VAL A 241 8.32 3.35 -9.01
N PRO A 242 9.64 3.26 -9.23
CA PRO A 242 10.40 2.03 -9.03
C PRO A 242 10.62 1.71 -7.55
N THR A 243 10.97 0.45 -7.26
CA THR A 243 11.32 0.00 -5.90
C THR A 243 12.43 0.83 -5.29
N GLY A 244 12.24 1.28 -4.05
CA GLY A 244 13.26 2.02 -3.31
C GLY A 244 13.47 3.46 -3.81
N PHE A 245 12.54 4.04 -4.58
CA PHE A 245 12.60 5.45 -4.95
C PHE A 245 12.33 6.35 -3.73
N GLY A 246 13.37 6.97 -3.17
CA GLY A 246 13.31 7.81 -1.97
C GLY A 246 14.23 7.33 -0.85
N PRO A 247 14.20 7.94 0.35
CA PRO A 247 13.24 8.95 0.83
C PRO A 247 13.40 10.31 0.15
N LEU A 248 12.30 11.06 0.03
CA LEU A 248 12.27 12.43 -0.50
C LEU A 248 12.20 13.43 0.64
N ASP A 249 13.02 14.47 0.58
CA ASP A 249 13.08 15.56 1.55
C ASP A 249 12.59 16.86 0.90
N SER A 250 12.11 17.80 1.73
CA SER A 250 11.75 19.13 1.24
C SER A 250 12.99 19.81 0.67
N GLY A 251 12.90 20.33 -0.56
CA GLY A 251 14.02 20.89 -1.30
C GLY A 251 14.66 19.94 -2.31
N ASP A 252 14.26 18.66 -2.32
CA ASP A 252 14.57 17.76 -3.43
C ASP A 252 13.74 18.09 -4.68
N SER A 253 14.18 17.64 -5.84
CA SER A 253 13.41 17.71 -7.09
C SER A 253 13.29 16.31 -7.69
N VAL A 254 12.09 15.96 -8.15
CA VAL A 254 11.86 14.75 -8.94
C VAL A 254 11.79 15.14 -10.41
N ARG A 255 12.64 14.54 -11.22
CA ARG A 255 12.72 14.77 -12.66
C ARG A 255 12.27 13.55 -13.43
N PHE A 256 11.34 13.73 -14.37
CA PHE A 256 10.84 12.70 -15.26
C PHE A 256 11.11 13.05 -16.72
N ARG A 257 11.70 12.10 -17.44
CA ARG A 257 12.10 12.25 -18.84
C ARG A 257 11.61 11.12 -19.69
N THR A 258 11.36 11.40 -20.97
CA THR A 258 11.02 10.41 -22.00
C THR A 258 11.94 10.55 -23.20
N PHE A 259 12.17 9.44 -23.90
CA PHE A 259 13.09 9.36 -25.03
C PHE A 259 12.49 8.56 -26.18
N SER A 260 12.77 9.00 -27.40
CA SER A 260 12.43 8.28 -28.63
C SER A 260 13.20 6.95 -28.76
N GLN A 261 12.81 6.13 -29.73
CA GLN A 261 13.55 4.92 -30.12
C GLN A 261 15.01 5.20 -30.50
N GLN A 262 15.33 6.42 -30.98
CA GLN A 262 16.69 6.84 -31.32
C GLN A 262 17.42 7.50 -30.14
N GLY A 263 16.82 7.53 -28.95
CA GLY A 263 17.39 8.13 -27.75
C GLY A 263 17.29 9.66 -27.71
N GLN A 264 16.49 10.28 -28.59
CA GLN A 264 16.23 11.71 -28.52
C GLN A 264 15.28 12.01 -27.35
N GLU A 265 15.65 12.94 -26.47
CA GLU A 265 14.77 13.40 -25.38
C GLU A 265 13.53 14.09 -25.97
N LEU A 266 12.36 13.67 -25.52
CA LEU A 266 11.05 14.15 -26.00
C LEU A 266 10.37 15.04 -24.95
N THR A 267 10.53 14.71 -23.68
CA THR A 267 9.94 15.44 -22.56
C THR A 267 10.90 15.42 -21.38
N ASP A 268 10.94 16.54 -20.66
CA ASP A 268 11.72 16.72 -19.45
C ASP A 268 10.93 17.63 -18.51
N ILE A 269 10.35 17.02 -17.48
CA ILE A 269 9.57 17.73 -16.46
C ILE A 269 10.17 17.54 -15.08
N HIS A 270 9.98 18.55 -14.25
CA HIS A 270 10.52 18.61 -12.89
C HIS A 270 9.41 18.98 -11.92
N LEU A 271 9.42 18.33 -10.76
CA LEU A 271 8.58 18.66 -9.63
C LEU A 271 9.43 18.87 -8.39
N GLU A 272 9.40 20.09 -7.87
CA GLU A 272 10.02 20.44 -6.60
C GLU A 272 9.23 19.79 -5.44
N ILE A 273 9.97 19.21 -4.50
CA ILE A 273 9.41 18.56 -3.32
C ILE A 273 9.38 19.54 -2.17
N SER A 274 8.21 19.65 -1.58
CA SER A 274 7.92 20.43 -0.39
C SER A 274 7.30 19.54 0.68
N ALA A 275 7.17 20.06 1.91
CA ALA A 275 6.42 19.39 2.96
C ALA A 275 4.96 19.06 2.55
N ASN A 276 4.38 19.83 1.63
CA ASN A 276 2.97 19.71 1.24
C ASN A 276 2.71 18.62 0.21
N ASN A 277 3.64 18.39 -0.72
CA ASN A 277 3.45 17.45 -1.82
C ASN A 277 4.32 16.18 -1.68
N ARG A 278 5.14 16.05 -0.64
CA ARG A 278 5.99 14.85 -0.43
C ARG A 278 5.26 13.50 -0.49
N HIS A 279 3.96 13.48 -0.18
CA HIS A 279 3.12 12.28 -0.21
C HIS A 279 2.27 12.15 -1.48
N THR A 280 2.13 13.24 -2.23
CA THR A 280 1.28 13.34 -3.43
C THR A 280 2.08 13.65 -4.70
N TRP A 281 3.41 13.72 -4.62
CA TRP A 281 4.27 14.01 -5.76
C TRP A 281 4.05 13.07 -6.96
N PRO A 282 3.73 11.76 -6.80
CA PRO A 282 3.53 10.89 -7.96
C PRO A 282 2.31 11.30 -8.78
N VAL A 283 1.19 11.61 -8.12
CA VAL A 283 -0.02 12.06 -8.82
C VAL A 283 0.17 13.45 -9.42
N GLU A 284 0.90 14.34 -8.75
CA GLU A 284 1.17 15.68 -9.26
C GLU A 284 2.06 15.63 -10.51
N LEU A 285 3.16 14.88 -10.48
CA LEU A 285 4.08 14.74 -11.61
C LEU A 285 3.42 14.01 -12.79
N ALA A 286 2.65 12.95 -12.51
CA ALA A 286 1.90 12.23 -13.52
C ALA A 286 0.82 13.11 -14.15
N GLY A 287 0.10 13.91 -13.35
CA GLY A 287 -0.88 14.87 -13.85
C GLY A 287 -0.23 15.91 -14.77
N GLN A 288 0.91 16.49 -14.36
CA GLN A 288 1.66 17.42 -15.21
C GLN A 288 2.10 16.79 -16.52
N PHE A 289 2.60 15.56 -16.48
CA PHE A 289 3.00 14.82 -17.68
C PHE A 289 1.81 14.54 -18.60
N ASN A 290 0.76 13.89 -18.08
CA ASN A 290 -0.39 13.44 -18.86
C ASN A 290 -1.10 14.60 -19.57
N GLN A 291 -1.19 15.76 -18.92
CA GLN A 291 -1.74 16.98 -19.51
C GLN A 291 -0.94 17.47 -20.73
N GLN A 292 0.39 17.28 -20.73
CA GLN A 292 1.25 17.73 -21.83
C GLN A 292 1.23 16.79 -23.04
N GLN A 293 0.91 15.51 -22.84
CA GLN A 293 1.08 14.48 -23.88
C GLN A 293 -0.16 14.25 -24.75
N ALA A 294 -1.32 14.83 -24.39
CA ALA A 294 -2.57 14.76 -25.17
C ALA A 294 -2.97 13.35 -25.64
N GLY A 295 -2.59 12.30 -24.89
CA GLY A 295 -2.89 10.90 -25.21
C GLY A 295 -1.80 10.12 -25.97
N ASP A 296 -0.70 10.75 -26.39
CA ASP A 296 0.43 10.03 -27.01
C ASP A 296 1.22 9.21 -25.97
N TRP A 297 1.22 9.66 -24.73
CA TRP A 297 1.81 8.98 -23.58
C TRP A 297 0.88 9.12 -22.38
N TYR A 298 1.00 8.19 -21.44
CA TYR A 298 0.22 8.24 -20.22
C TYR A 298 0.95 7.60 -19.05
N ILE A 299 0.86 8.20 -17.87
CA ILE A 299 1.28 7.61 -16.60
C ILE A 299 0.02 7.24 -15.82
N GLY A 300 -0.19 5.94 -15.59
CA GLY A 300 -1.40 5.45 -14.94
C GLY A 300 -1.56 3.94 -15.03
N ILE A 301 -2.79 3.47 -14.99
CA ILE A 301 -3.21 2.09 -15.25
C ILE A 301 -4.28 2.07 -16.35
N TRP A 302 -4.28 1.03 -17.17
CA TRP A 302 -5.35 0.79 -18.14
C TRP A 302 -6.54 0.09 -17.47
N HIS A 303 -7.71 0.72 -17.52
CA HIS A 303 -8.95 0.11 -17.06
C HIS A 303 -9.74 -0.47 -18.22
N GLN A 304 -9.69 -1.79 -18.40
CA GLN A 304 -10.38 -2.48 -19.49
C GLN A 304 -11.90 -2.26 -19.48
N GLU A 305 -12.51 -2.20 -18.30
CA GLU A 305 -13.97 -2.03 -18.15
C GLU A 305 -14.44 -0.62 -18.52
N MET A 306 -13.58 0.38 -18.29
CA MET A 306 -13.85 1.80 -18.58
C MET A 306 -13.28 2.24 -19.93
N ASN A 307 -12.48 1.38 -20.57
CA ASN A 307 -11.74 1.66 -21.80
C ASN A 307 -10.94 2.97 -21.70
N HIS A 308 -10.29 3.19 -20.56
CA HIS A 308 -9.64 4.46 -20.24
C HIS A 308 -8.41 4.28 -19.36
N TYR A 309 -7.44 5.17 -19.51
CA TYR A 309 -6.29 5.25 -18.63
C TYR A 309 -6.59 6.16 -17.45
N MET A 310 -6.24 5.73 -16.23
CA MET A 310 -6.37 6.56 -15.04
C MET A 310 -5.16 6.40 -14.14
N PHE A 311 -4.75 7.47 -13.47
CA PHE A 311 -3.76 7.36 -12.42
C PHE A 311 -4.40 6.75 -11.16
N ASP A 312 -3.83 5.65 -10.67
CA ASP A 312 -4.23 5.05 -9.40
C ASP A 312 -3.59 5.81 -8.24
N THR A 313 -4.36 6.75 -7.68
CA THR A 313 -3.95 7.53 -6.51
C THR A 313 -3.91 6.71 -5.21
N ARG A 314 -4.56 5.54 -5.19
CA ARG A 314 -4.63 4.66 -4.01
C ARG A 314 -3.42 3.72 -3.98
N ASN A 315 -2.92 3.35 -5.15
CA ASN A 315 -1.70 2.59 -5.30
C ASN A 315 -0.73 3.23 -6.30
N ILE A 316 0.17 4.07 -5.80
CA ILE A 316 1.15 4.75 -6.66
C ILE A 316 2.10 3.77 -7.39
N HIS A 317 2.29 2.55 -6.86
CA HIS A 317 3.24 1.56 -7.38
C HIS A 317 2.65 0.66 -8.47
N THR A 318 1.34 0.67 -8.69
CA THR A 318 0.71 -0.02 -9.83
C THR A 318 0.78 0.80 -11.11
N ASN A 319 0.97 2.12 -11.00
CA ASN A 319 1.04 3.02 -12.14
C ASN A 319 2.25 2.70 -13.02
N GLN A 320 2.02 2.65 -14.33
CA GLN A 320 3.01 2.40 -15.35
C GLN A 320 3.12 3.59 -16.30
N VAL A 321 4.25 3.68 -16.98
CA VAL A 321 4.47 4.62 -18.08
C VAL A 321 4.08 3.93 -19.38
N PHE A 322 3.11 4.49 -20.10
CA PHE A 322 2.61 4.04 -21.38
C PHE A 322 3.09 4.97 -22.50
N ALA A 323 3.48 4.39 -23.64
CA ALA A 323 4.00 5.10 -24.79
C ALA A 323 3.46 4.51 -26.11
N PRO A 324 3.61 5.18 -27.27
CA PRO A 324 3.08 4.67 -28.54
C PRO A 324 3.72 3.34 -29.00
N HIS A 325 4.93 3.03 -28.53
CA HIS A 325 5.62 1.80 -28.87
C HIS A 325 6.60 1.37 -27.75
N GLY A 326 6.82 0.06 -27.59
CA GLY A 326 7.77 -0.50 -26.61
C GLY A 326 9.25 -0.24 -26.88
N GLN A 327 9.60 0.58 -27.88
CA GLN A 327 10.99 0.95 -28.20
C GLN A 327 11.36 2.33 -27.64
N PHE A 328 10.38 3.09 -27.14
CA PHE A 328 10.62 4.30 -26.38
C PHE A 328 11.14 3.95 -24.99
N SER A 329 11.69 4.94 -24.29
CA SER A 329 12.14 4.76 -22.92
C SER A 329 11.82 5.99 -22.08
N TYR A 330 11.90 5.83 -20.76
CA TYR A 330 11.71 6.91 -19.81
C TYR A 330 12.73 6.79 -18.67
N GLN A 331 12.90 7.88 -17.94
CA GLN A 331 13.71 7.91 -16.74
C GLN A 331 13.06 8.79 -15.69
N LEU A 332 12.83 8.22 -14.50
CA LEU A 332 12.51 8.94 -13.29
C LEU A 332 13.78 9.07 -12.44
N SER A 333 14.07 10.26 -11.93
CA SER A 333 15.26 10.54 -11.12
C SER A 333 14.95 11.45 -9.94
N LEU A 334 15.50 11.12 -8.79
CA LEU A 334 15.51 11.98 -7.61
C LEU A 334 16.79 12.82 -7.61
N GLN A 335 16.62 14.13 -7.60
CA GLN A 335 17.70 15.11 -7.47
C GLN A 335 17.66 15.62 -6.03
N LYS A 336 18.61 15.17 -5.21
CA LYS A 336 18.77 15.69 -3.86
C LYS A 336 19.14 17.17 -3.93
N GLN A 337 18.61 17.97 -3.00
CA GLN A 337 19.05 19.34 -2.83
C GLN A 337 20.58 19.37 -2.74
N THR A 338 21.25 20.00 -3.71
CA THR A 338 22.68 20.24 -3.61
C THR A 338 22.90 21.39 -2.61
N PRO A 339 23.69 21.20 -1.55
CA PRO A 339 24.12 22.31 -0.71
C PRO A 339 24.86 23.35 -1.58
N PRO A 340 24.80 24.65 -1.23
CA PRO A 340 25.51 25.69 -1.96
C PRO A 340 26.98 25.31 -2.15
N PRO A 341 27.59 25.57 -3.32
CA PRO A 341 29.01 25.30 -3.52
C PRO A 341 29.81 26.03 -2.44
N VAL A 342 30.57 25.27 -1.65
CA VAL A 342 31.47 25.82 -0.65
C VAL A 342 32.54 26.62 -1.38
N ASN A 343 32.43 27.94 -1.37
CA ASN A 343 33.55 28.79 -1.72
C ASN A 343 34.58 28.64 -0.58
N PRO A 344 35.84 28.22 -0.81
CA PRO A 344 36.83 28.08 0.26
C PRO A 344 37.03 29.36 1.09
N ASP A 345 36.61 30.52 0.59
CA ASP A 345 36.66 31.80 1.30
C ASP A 345 35.57 31.98 2.37
N ASN A 346 34.49 31.19 2.37
CA ASN A 346 33.39 31.29 3.34
C ASN A 346 33.30 30.12 4.34
N ALA A 347 34.27 29.19 4.37
CA ALA A 347 34.31 28.16 5.41
C ALA A 347 34.48 28.76 6.81
N TRP A 348 33.77 28.22 7.81
CA TRP A 348 33.94 28.63 9.20
C TRP A 348 35.36 28.30 9.70
N GLN A 349 35.96 29.21 10.46
CA GLN A 349 37.29 29.08 11.04
C GLN A 349 37.24 29.48 12.52
N GLU A 350 37.64 28.57 13.40
CA GLU A 350 37.64 28.76 14.86
C GLU A 350 38.40 30.02 15.31
N SER A 351 39.49 30.36 14.61
CA SER A 351 40.34 31.51 14.95
C SER A 351 39.84 32.85 14.40
N LYS A 352 38.88 32.85 13.47
CA LYS A 352 38.34 34.04 12.83
C LYS A 352 37.23 34.64 13.69
N THR A 353 37.14 35.97 13.65
CA THR A 353 36.07 36.72 14.31
C THR A 353 34.98 37.01 13.29
N TYR A 354 33.73 36.84 13.71
CA TYR A 354 32.54 37.08 12.91
C TYR A 354 31.65 38.11 13.61
N THR A 355 30.92 38.89 12.82
CA THR A 355 29.98 39.93 13.25
C THR A 355 28.59 39.64 12.70
N ALA A 356 27.58 40.35 13.22
CA ALA A 356 26.20 40.16 12.78
C ALA A 356 26.07 40.28 11.25
N GLY A 357 25.49 39.25 10.62
CA GLY A 357 25.30 39.18 9.17
C GLY A 357 26.43 38.48 8.40
N ASP A 358 27.54 38.12 9.05
CA ASP A 358 28.57 37.29 8.40
C ASP A 358 28.02 35.88 8.14
N ILE A 359 28.19 35.41 6.91
CA ILE A 359 27.73 34.09 6.46
C ILE A 359 28.95 33.17 6.31
N VAL A 360 28.85 31.98 6.90
CA VAL A 360 29.85 30.92 6.77
C VAL A 360 29.22 29.61 6.35
N VAL A 361 29.99 28.74 5.71
CA VAL A 361 29.60 27.35 5.48
C VAL A 361 30.29 26.47 6.51
N HIS A 362 29.49 25.64 7.19
CA HIS A 362 29.98 24.62 8.10
C HIS A 362 29.10 23.37 8.00
N GLN A 363 29.74 22.19 7.85
CA GLN A 363 29.06 20.90 7.66
C GLN A 363 28.01 20.89 6.53
N GLY A 364 28.28 21.62 5.43
CA GLY A 364 27.41 21.65 4.25
C GLY A 364 26.15 22.52 4.40
N ARG A 365 26.06 23.34 5.46
CA ARG A 365 25.00 24.33 5.65
C ARG A 365 25.58 25.74 5.75
N GLU A 366 24.84 26.72 5.26
CA GLU A 366 25.14 28.13 5.52
C GLU A 366 24.64 28.52 6.90
N TRP A 367 25.42 29.34 7.58
CA TRP A 367 25.16 29.83 8.92
C TRP A 367 25.40 31.33 8.94
N THR A 368 24.43 32.07 9.45
CA THR A 368 24.50 33.53 9.60
C THR A 368 24.74 33.87 11.06
N ALA A 369 25.86 34.55 11.33
CA ALA A 369 26.16 35.08 12.66
C ALA A 369 25.10 36.12 13.06
N GLN A 370 24.46 35.94 14.20
CA GLN A 370 23.43 36.85 14.72
C GLN A 370 24.03 38.04 15.47
N TRP A 371 25.23 37.86 16.04
CA TRP A 371 26.00 38.88 16.72
C TRP A 371 27.49 38.52 16.67
N TRP A 372 28.33 39.32 17.32
CA TRP A 372 29.78 39.09 17.38
C TRP A 372 30.09 37.72 17.98
N THR A 373 30.92 36.92 17.31
CA THR A 373 31.40 35.63 17.82
C THR A 373 32.81 35.29 17.35
N LYS A 374 33.49 34.46 18.14
CA LYS A 374 34.79 33.87 17.84
C LYS A 374 34.90 32.51 18.52
N GLY A 375 35.26 31.47 17.76
CA GLY A 375 35.45 30.12 18.28
C GLY A 375 34.17 29.32 18.54
N GLU A 376 32.97 29.93 18.50
CA GLU A 376 31.72 29.18 18.60
C GLU A 376 31.40 28.50 17.27
N GLU A 377 31.32 27.17 17.29
CA GLU A 377 31.11 26.34 16.11
C GLU A 377 29.63 26.36 15.67
N PRO A 378 29.31 26.63 14.39
CA PRO A 378 27.94 26.61 13.90
C PRO A 378 27.27 25.24 14.10
N GLY A 379 26.00 25.25 14.52
CA GLY A 379 25.24 24.03 14.78
C GLY A 379 25.44 23.36 16.14
N THR A 380 26.32 23.88 17.01
CA THR A 380 26.57 23.30 18.34
C THR A 380 25.80 23.96 19.49
N THR A 381 25.21 25.13 19.25
CA THR A 381 24.69 26.02 20.31
C THR A 381 23.16 26.07 20.43
N GLY A 382 22.44 25.23 19.68
CA GLY A 382 20.97 25.04 19.80
C GLY A 382 20.13 26.27 19.46
N GLU A 383 18.87 26.30 19.93
CA GLU A 383 17.90 27.39 19.65
C GLU A 383 18.32 28.76 20.22
N TRP A 384 19.36 28.84 21.06
CA TRP A 384 19.89 30.10 21.57
C TRP A 384 21.29 30.43 21.01
N GLY A 385 21.72 29.66 20.02
CA GLY A 385 23.03 29.76 19.40
C GLY A 385 23.24 31.00 18.53
N VAL A 386 24.51 31.38 18.40
CA VAL A 386 24.94 32.56 17.63
C VAL A 386 24.78 32.40 16.12
N TRP A 387 24.63 31.16 15.65
CA TRP A 387 24.52 30.82 14.24
C TRP A 387 23.10 30.39 13.89
N ARG A 388 22.58 30.89 12.76
CA ARG A 388 21.26 30.55 12.20
C ARG A 388 21.29 30.10 10.77
#